data_AF-A0A918GKA0-F1
#
_entry.id   AF-A0A918GKA0-F1
#
_cell.length_a   1.000
_cell.length_b   1.000
_cell.length_c   1.000
_cell.angle_alpha   90.00
_cell.angle_beta   90.00
_cell.angle_gamma   90.00
#
_symmetry.space_group_name_H-M   'P 1'
#
loop_
_entity.id
_entity.type
_entity.pdbx_description
1 polymer ?
#
loop_
_entity_poly.entity_id
_entity_poly.type
_entity_poly.pdbx_seq_one_letter_code
_entity_poly.pdbx_strand_id
1 'polypeptide(L)'
;MRLVRIGEPASQVGADVRAALASWGPGGSVLGGVALVGVRPARGQRPIDAVILLPRGVIVVSGVDLPDPAIRLDAPLNSGWKTDGWPLVRHDGATNPGAEALAAGSAVTALLQGARVEPLPVGVVIAVGPYVKQVSQPTADLVRGVRILHPEPLTLLSAARELATHDHACAAPQAVRILEALHPNSGLSQADLVAEGFPESAPAVATTFIPKSAVAPKAAAPAQPPSAQRSRRGPRWLPVAAAALVVLLLIIGVVLALGSGDSASQEPQPERPAAPVGVDGVAFTAHGAASGPDCAAVTYGDVKAWLERNGCDEVVRARYAATADGRQAAVLVSVLRFAASATATELRAVAEEPGTGGVRDLDGAWPGGLAPTFDSAAFVTGHEGNSVKVAQAVWLDKPSDPADPDLLGIAERALRLAVTG
;
A
#
# COMPACT_ATOMS: atom_id res chain seq x y z
N MET A 1 -1.25 12.04 16.27
CA MET A 1 -0.29 11.16 16.92
C MET A 1 0.84 11.96 17.51
N ARG A 2 0.85 11.99 18.84
CA ARG A 2 1.94 12.54 19.65
C ARG A 2 3.00 11.47 19.91
N LEU A 3 4.26 11.82 19.70
CA LEU A 3 5.41 10.96 19.97
C LEU A 3 6.06 11.37 21.31
N VAL A 4 6.34 10.39 22.16
CA VAL A 4 7.04 10.57 23.43
C VAL A 4 8.33 9.76 23.39
N ARG A 5 9.47 10.44 23.44
CA ARG A 5 10.78 9.79 23.44
C ARG A 5 11.14 9.38 24.87
N ILE A 6 11.34 8.09 25.07
CA ILE A 6 11.63 7.49 26.38
C ILE A 6 13.11 7.12 26.50
N GLY A 7 13.67 6.54 25.45
CA GLY A 7 15.02 6.00 25.48
C GLY A 7 15.79 6.20 24.18
N GLU A 8 16.94 5.55 24.12
CA GLU A 8 17.76 5.46 22.92
C GLU A 8 17.10 4.56 21.86
N PRO A 9 17.38 4.79 20.56
CA PRO A 9 16.93 3.92 19.48
C PRO A 9 17.35 2.46 19.70
N ALA A 10 16.44 1.51 19.44
CA ALA A 10 16.73 0.09 19.56
C ALA A 10 17.36 -0.50 18.28
N SER A 11 17.05 0.10 17.13
CA SER A 11 17.56 -0.27 15.80
C SER A 11 17.84 0.98 14.95
N GLN A 12 18.55 0.80 13.83
CA GLN A 12 18.75 1.86 12.85
C GLN A 12 17.45 2.20 12.13
N VAL A 13 16.68 1.18 11.71
CA VAL A 13 15.34 1.33 11.11
C VAL A 13 14.35 2.02 12.04
N GLY A 14 14.61 2.04 13.35
CA GLY A 14 13.84 2.82 14.33
C GLY A 14 13.79 4.31 14.01
N ALA A 15 14.73 4.86 13.24
CA ALA A 15 14.64 6.23 12.72
C ALA A 15 13.49 6.41 11.72
N ASP A 16 13.32 5.46 10.81
CA ASP A 16 12.26 5.46 9.80
C ASP A 16 10.89 5.26 10.45
N VAL A 17 10.80 4.37 11.45
CA VAL A 17 9.59 4.20 12.26
C VAL A 17 9.15 5.53 12.90
N ARG A 18 10.08 6.30 13.48
CA ARG A 18 9.75 7.61 14.06
C ARG A 18 9.30 8.61 12.99
N ALA A 19 9.97 8.63 11.84
CA ALA A 19 9.59 9.51 10.72
C ALA A 19 8.18 9.19 10.22
N ALA A 20 7.87 7.90 10.04
CA ALA A 20 6.54 7.43 9.66
C ALA A 20 5.47 7.84 10.70
N LEU A 21 5.71 7.62 11.99
CA LEU A 21 4.76 7.99 13.04
C LEU A 21 4.55 9.51 13.13
N ALA A 22 5.59 10.31 12.93
CA ALA A 22 5.49 11.77 12.94
C ALA A 22 4.65 12.30 11.77
N SER A 23 4.63 11.60 10.64
CA SER A 23 3.86 11.98 9.45
C SER A 23 2.34 11.83 9.62
N TRP A 24 1.86 11.08 10.62
CA TRP A 24 0.42 10.85 10.82
C TRP A 24 -0.33 12.07 11.36
N GLY A 25 0.38 13.19 11.59
CA GLY A 25 -0.19 14.45 12.06
C GLY A 25 -0.72 14.36 13.49
N PRO A 26 -1.06 15.47 14.16
CA PRO A 26 -1.60 15.47 15.51
C PRO A 26 -3.07 15.04 15.58
N GLY A 27 -3.51 14.62 16.77
CA GLY A 27 -4.92 14.37 17.05
C GLY A 27 -5.51 13.12 16.39
N GLY A 28 -6.84 13.09 16.31
CA GLY A 28 -7.64 12.03 15.68
C GLY A 28 -7.81 12.13 14.16
N SER A 29 -7.02 12.97 13.47
CA SER A 29 -7.17 13.28 12.04
C SER A 29 -6.95 12.06 11.12
N VAL A 30 -6.09 11.12 11.51
CA VAL A 30 -5.76 9.91 10.72
C VAL A 30 -6.10 8.61 11.45
N LEU A 31 -5.59 8.44 12.68
CA LEU A 31 -5.81 7.27 13.53
C LEU A 31 -6.04 7.63 15.01
N GLY A 32 -5.63 8.83 15.44
CA GLY A 32 -5.46 9.12 16.85
C GLY A 32 -4.30 8.34 17.48
N GLY A 33 -4.06 8.55 18.76
CA GLY A 33 -3.12 7.76 19.55
C GLY A 33 -1.82 8.47 19.91
N VAL A 34 -1.04 7.77 20.72
CA VAL A 34 0.27 8.20 21.20
C VAL A 34 1.29 7.11 20.96
N ALA A 35 2.53 7.47 20.65
CA ALA A 35 3.62 6.51 20.47
C ALA A 35 4.72 6.77 21.49
N LEU A 36 5.08 5.74 22.25
CA LEU A 36 6.23 5.74 23.14
C LEU A 36 7.42 5.12 22.40
N VAL A 37 8.52 5.86 22.26
CA VAL A 37 9.69 5.44 21.47
C VAL A 37 10.84 5.03 22.40
N GLY A 38 11.43 3.87 22.16
CA GLY A 38 12.55 3.33 22.96
C GLY A 38 12.10 2.72 24.29
N VAL A 39 10.89 2.14 24.35
CA VAL A 39 10.33 1.54 25.56
C VAL A 39 11.10 0.27 25.93
N ARG A 40 11.31 0.05 27.23
CA ARG A 40 11.90 -1.18 27.76
C ARG A 40 10.89 -1.86 28.69
N PRO A 41 10.19 -2.93 28.25
CA PRO A 41 9.10 -3.53 29.02
C PRO A 41 9.53 -4.10 30.38
N ALA A 42 10.74 -4.63 30.47
CA ALA A 42 11.29 -5.12 31.73
C ALA A 42 12.79 -4.84 31.85
N ARG A 43 13.27 -4.71 33.09
CA ARG A 43 14.72 -4.59 33.35
C ARG A 43 15.45 -5.80 32.78
N GLY A 44 16.49 -5.54 31.98
CA GLY A 44 17.29 -6.58 31.32
C GLY A 44 16.79 -7.01 29.94
N GLN A 45 15.58 -6.60 29.50
CA GLN A 45 15.15 -6.82 28.12
C GLN A 45 15.74 -5.77 27.17
N ARG A 46 15.82 -6.12 25.87
CA ARG A 46 16.19 -5.15 24.84
C ARG A 46 15.13 -4.05 24.74
N PRO A 47 15.53 -2.81 24.43
CA PRO A 47 14.57 -1.76 24.12
C PRO A 47 13.80 -2.13 22.85
N ILE A 48 12.57 -1.64 22.75
CA ILE A 48 11.69 -1.76 21.59
C ILE A 48 11.65 -0.40 20.89
N ASP A 49 11.64 -0.37 19.55
CA ASP A 49 11.64 0.88 18.80
C ASP A 49 10.44 1.76 19.10
N ALA A 50 9.23 1.19 19.14
CA ALA A 50 8.04 1.90 19.58
C ALA A 50 6.95 1.01 20.19
N VAL A 51 6.16 1.59 21.09
CA VAL A 51 4.84 1.08 21.49
C VAL A 51 3.81 2.15 21.14
N ILE A 52 2.90 1.82 20.22
CA ILE A 52 1.84 2.70 19.76
C ILE A 52 0.56 2.35 20.51
N LEU A 53 0.03 3.29 21.27
CA LEU A 53 -1.26 3.19 21.92
C LEU A 53 -2.30 3.91 21.07
N LEU A 54 -3.23 3.15 20.50
CA LEU A 54 -4.37 3.65 19.73
C LEU A 54 -5.64 3.53 20.56
N PRO A 55 -6.71 4.27 20.23
CA PRO A 55 -8.00 4.08 20.87
C PRO A 55 -8.53 2.64 20.77
N ARG A 56 -8.14 1.86 19.75
CA ARG A 56 -8.67 0.51 19.51
C ARG A 56 -7.63 -0.62 19.61
N GLY A 57 -6.46 -0.35 20.18
CA GLY A 57 -5.42 -1.38 20.31
C GLY A 57 -4.06 -0.85 20.76
N VAL A 58 -3.16 -1.78 21.07
CA VAL A 58 -1.75 -1.51 21.34
C VAL A 58 -0.93 -2.20 20.26
N ILE A 59 0.07 -1.52 19.72
CA ILE A 59 0.96 -2.09 18.72
C ILE A 59 2.40 -1.98 19.21
N VAL A 60 3.11 -3.09 19.17
CA VAL A 60 4.53 -3.17 19.51
C VAL A 60 5.33 -3.19 18.21
N VAL A 61 6.22 -2.22 18.01
CA VAL A 61 7.06 -2.12 16.81
C VAL A 61 8.48 -2.51 17.16
N SER A 62 8.95 -3.63 16.59
CA SER A 62 10.34 -4.09 16.73
C SER A 62 11.07 -3.89 15.40
N GLY A 63 12.19 -3.17 15.43
CA GLY A 63 13.05 -2.96 14.29
C GLY A 63 14.00 -4.13 14.04
N VAL A 64 14.25 -4.42 12.77
CA VAL A 64 15.21 -5.41 12.29
C VAL A 64 16.09 -4.73 11.24
N ASP A 65 17.36 -4.58 11.57
CA ASP A 65 18.36 -4.03 10.66
C ASP A 65 18.90 -5.17 9.79
N LEU A 66 18.60 -5.11 8.48
CA LEU A 66 19.24 -5.94 7.48
C LEU A 66 20.64 -5.39 7.18
N PRO A 67 21.60 -6.25 6.78
CA PRO A 67 22.93 -5.81 6.41
C PRO A 67 22.93 -4.89 5.18
N ASP A 68 22.04 -5.19 4.22
CA ASP A 68 21.91 -4.49 2.95
C ASP A 68 20.43 -4.31 2.59
N PRO A 69 20.09 -3.30 1.76
CA PRO A 69 18.77 -3.23 1.12
C PRO A 69 18.42 -4.52 0.37
N ALA A 70 17.16 -4.95 0.44
CA ALA A 70 16.70 -6.17 -0.22
C ALA A 70 15.55 -5.89 -1.21
N ILE A 71 15.54 -6.59 -2.34
CA ILE A 71 14.38 -6.57 -3.24
C ILE A 71 13.25 -7.42 -2.66
N ARG A 72 13.59 -8.57 -2.09
CA ARG A 72 12.64 -9.49 -1.50
C ARG A 72 13.13 -10.00 -0.15
N LEU A 73 12.24 -9.96 0.82
CA LEU A 73 12.41 -10.58 2.12
C LEU A 73 11.39 -11.69 2.31
N ASP A 74 11.82 -12.94 2.42
CA ASP A 74 10.98 -14.04 2.90
C ASP A 74 11.14 -14.14 4.42
N ALA A 75 10.11 -13.79 5.18
CA ALA A 75 10.16 -13.59 6.63
C ALA A 75 9.12 -14.43 7.40
N PRO A 76 9.25 -15.77 7.43
CA PRO A 76 8.39 -16.61 8.26
C PRO A 76 8.69 -16.42 9.75
N LEU A 77 7.67 -16.48 10.60
CA LEU A 77 7.85 -16.33 12.06
C LEU A 77 8.48 -17.56 12.74
N ASN A 78 8.47 -18.72 12.09
CA ASN A 78 8.88 -20.00 12.67
C ASN A 78 10.16 -20.60 12.05
N SER A 79 10.74 -19.95 11.04
CA SER A 79 11.92 -20.44 10.32
C SER A 79 12.84 -19.28 9.91
N GLY A 80 14.07 -19.61 9.49
CA GLY A 80 15.06 -18.58 9.14
C GLY A 80 14.58 -17.67 8.00
N TRP A 81 14.86 -16.38 8.13
CA TRP A 81 14.54 -15.40 7.10
C TRP A 81 15.51 -15.52 5.93
N LYS A 82 15.06 -15.08 4.75
CA LYS A 82 15.90 -14.98 3.56
C LYS A 82 15.78 -13.60 2.92
N THR A 83 16.91 -13.04 2.52
CA THR A 83 17.01 -11.81 1.73
C THR A 83 17.47 -12.19 0.32
N ASP A 84 16.66 -11.87 -0.68
CA ASP A 84 16.95 -12.15 -2.10
C ASP A 84 17.33 -13.62 -2.36
N GLY A 85 16.67 -14.53 -1.63
CA GLY A 85 16.88 -15.98 -1.72
C GLY A 85 17.97 -16.55 -0.82
N TRP A 86 18.80 -15.70 -0.20
CA TRP A 86 19.90 -16.11 0.67
C TRP A 86 19.49 -16.06 2.15
N PRO A 87 19.88 -17.05 2.98
CA PRO A 87 19.62 -17.01 4.41
C PRO A 87 20.17 -15.73 5.05
N LEU A 88 19.33 -15.04 5.81
CA LEU A 88 19.76 -13.90 6.61
C LEU A 88 20.60 -14.41 7.77
N VAL A 89 21.90 -14.09 7.75
CA VAL A 89 22.82 -14.41 8.84
C VAL A 89 23.08 -13.16 9.65
N ARG A 90 22.71 -13.16 10.93
CA ARG A 90 23.00 -12.05 11.83
C ARG A 90 24.35 -12.25 12.51
N HIS A 91 25.11 -11.17 12.64
CA HIS A 91 26.42 -11.17 13.31
C HIS A 91 26.33 -11.49 14.81
N ASP A 92 25.18 -11.27 15.44
CA ASP A 92 24.95 -11.53 16.86
C ASP A 92 24.51 -12.98 17.16
N GLY A 93 24.45 -13.85 16.13
CA GLY A 93 24.07 -15.26 16.27
C GLY A 93 22.62 -15.46 16.73
N ALA A 94 21.80 -14.41 16.66
CA ALA A 94 20.47 -14.39 17.25
C ALA A 94 19.46 -15.28 16.52
N THR A 95 18.46 -15.71 17.30
CA THR A 95 17.23 -16.39 16.86
C THR A 95 16.53 -15.59 15.76
N ASN A 96 15.68 -16.26 14.98
CA ASN A 96 14.74 -15.65 14.05
C ASN A 96 14.19 -14.30 14.58
N PRO A 97 14.38 -13.17 13.87
CA PRO A 97 13.90 -11.85 14.31
C PRO A 97 12.40 -11.83 14.66
N GLY A 98 11.60 -12.67 14.00
CA GLY A 98 10.19 -12.86 14.32
C GLY A 98 9.93 -13.33 15.75
N ALA A 99 10.79 -14.22 16.28
CA ALA A 99 10.66 -14.71 17.64
C ALA A 99 10.97 -13.62 18.69
N GLU A 100 11.96 -12.76 18.41
CA GLU A 100 12.32 -11.63 19.29
C GLU A 100 11.17 -10.62 19.38
N ALA A 101 10.58 -10.27 18.23
CA ALA A 101 9.43 -9.36 18.19
C ALA A 101 8.19 -9.94 18.88
N LEU A 102 7.93 -11.24 18.73
CA LEU A 102 6.85 -11.93 19.45
C LEU A 102 7.08 -11.96 20.96
N ALA A 103 8.32 -12.16 21.41
CA ALA A 103 8.67 -12.09 22.81
C ALA A 103 8.47 -10.68 23.38
N ALA A 104 8.81 -9.64 22.61
CA ALA A 104 8.55 -8.25 22.96
C ALA A 104 7.05 -7.95 23.11
N GLY A 105 6.22 -8.40 22.15
CA GLY A 105 4.76 -8.29 22.24
C GLY A 105 4.16 -9.03 23.44
N SER A 106 4.69 -10.22 23.75
CA SER A 106 4.28 -11.01 24.91
C SER A 106 4.68 -10.32 26.22
N ALA A 107 5.85 -9.69 26.29
CA ALA A 107 6.30 -8.94 27.46
C ALA A 107 5.43 -7.71 27.73
N VAL A 108 5.04 -6.97 26.69
CA VAL A 108 4.09 -5.85 26.81
C VAL A 108 2.72 -6.35 27.28
N THR A 109 2.23 -7.44 26.71
CA THR A 109 0.96 -8.06 27.14
C THR A 109 0.99 -8.45 28.62
N ALA A 110 2.06 -9.13 29.06
CA ALA A 110 2.24 -9.54 30.45
C ALA A 110 2.32 -8.33 31.41
N LEU A 111 2.97 -7.26 30.96
CA LEU A 111 3.06 -6.01 31.73
C LEU A 111 1.67 -5.38 31.93
N LEU A 112 0.86 -5.29 30.87
CA LEU A 112 -0.48 -4.71 30.95
C LEU A 112 -1.41 -5.55 31.81
N GLN A 113 -1.30 -6.89 31.71
CA GLN A 113 -2.03 -7.83 32.56
C GLN A 113 -1.62 -7.70 34.04
N GLY A 114 -0.31 -7.58 34.32
CA GLY A 114 0.21 -7.37 35.68
C GLY A 114 -0.29 -6.08 36.31
N ALA A 115 -0.44 -5.03 35.51
CA ALA A 115 -1.03 -3.74 35.91
C ALA A 115 -2.58 -3.76 36.00
N ARG A 116 -3.23 -4.89 35.67
CA ARG A 116 -4.69 -5.07 35.68
C ARG A 116 -5.43 -4.03 34.84
N VAL A 117 -4.85 -3.66 33.70
CA VAL A 117 -5.56 -2.83 32.71
C VAL A 117 -6.55 -3.72 31.95
N GLU A 118 -7.74 -3.18 31.66
CA GLU A 118 -8.70 -3.79 30.74
C GLU A 118 -8.00 -4.16 29.41
N PRO A 119 -8.16 -5.41 28.92
CA PRO A 119 -7.41 -5.92 27.79
C PRO A 119 -7.74 -5.19 26.48
N LEU A 120 -6.70 -4.67 25.84
CA LEU A 120 -6.73 -4.27 24.44
C LEU A 120 -5.99 -5.30 23.59
N PRO A 121 -6.37 -5.49 22.31
CA PRO A 121 -5.59 -6.32 21.40
C PRO A 121 -4.18 -5.74 21.27
N VAL A 122 -3.18 -6.61 21.44
CA VAL A 122 -1.77 -6.27 21.25
C VAL A 122 -1.31 -6.86 19.91
N GLY A 123 -1.09 -6.00 18.93
CA GLY A 123 -0.49 -6.36 17.65
C GLY A 123 1.03 -6.20 17.66
N VAL A 124 1.71 -6.87 16.74
CA VAL A 124 3.16 -6.74 16.55
C VAL A 124 3.46 -6.30 15.13
N VAL A 125 4.27 -5.26 14.98
CA VAL A 125 4.87 -4.86 13.71
C VAL A 125 6.37 -5.12 13.78
N ILE A 126 6.89 -5.81 12.77
CA ILE A 126 8.32 -6.00 12.59
C ILE A 126 8.73 -5.06 11.45
N ALA A 127 9.36 -3.95 11.83
CA ALA A 127 9.84 -2.94 10.91
C ALA A 127 11.22 -3.34 10.39
N VAL A 128 11.39 -3.45 9.08
CA VAL A 128 12.64 -3.95 8.47
C VAL A 128 13.29 -2.86 7.61
N GLY A 129 14.58 -2.64 7.80
CA GLY A 129 15.38 -1.65 7.07
C GLY A 129 16.75 -2.19 6.68
N PRO A 130 17.57 -1.46 5.91
CA PRO A 130 17.37 -0.07 5.51
C PRO A 130 16.33 0.13 4.41
N TYR A 131 16.07 -0.88 3.57
CA TYR A 131 14.96 -0.87 2.61
C TYR A 131 14.59 -2.29 2.20
N VAL A 132 13.30 -2.55 2.04
CA VAL A 132 12.78 -3.82 1.50
C VAL A 132 11.64 -3.53 0.53
N LYS A 133 11.82 -3.85 -0.75
CA LYS A 133 10.78 -3.60 -1.77
C LYS A 133 9.56 -4.51 -1.59
N GLN A 134 9.78 -5.78 -1.26
CA GLN A 134 8.70 -6.76 -1.10
C GLN A 134 8.95 -7.65 0.12
N VAL A 135 7.96 -7.73 1.00
CA VAL A 135 7.94 -8.70 2.10
C VAL A 135 6.98 -9.83 1.77
N SER A 136 7.50 -11.05 1.85
CA SER A 136 6.77 -12.31 1.70
C SER A 136 6.61 -12.91 3.10
N GLN A 137 5.41 -12.74 3.65
CA GLN A 137 5.02 -13.29 4.95
C GLN A 137 3.98 -14.41 4.72
N PRO A 138 4.14 -15.60 5.31
CA PRO A 138 3.13 -16.64 5.24
C PRO A 138 1.77 -16.18 5.78
N THR A 139 0.67 -16.57 5.12
CA THR A 139 -0.69 -16.19 5.53
C THR A 139 -1.05 -16.69 6.94
N ALA A 140 -0.49 -17.82 7.36
CA ALA A 140 -0.63 -18.36 8.71
C ALA A 140 -0.01 -17.46 9.80
N ASP A 141 0.92 -16.57 9.43
CA ASP A 141 1.52 -15.60 10.34
C ASP A 141 0.69 -14.32 10.43
N LEU A 142 -0.01 -13.93 9.35
CA LEU A 142 -0.87 -12.74 9.33
C LEU A 142 -2.04 -12.85 10.33
N VAL A 143 -2.62 -14.03 10.47
CA VAL A 143 -3.73 -14.29 11.40
C VAL A 143 -3.32 -14.21 12.88
N ARG A 144 -2.02 -14.17 13.18
CA ARG A 144 -1.48 -14.05 14.54
C ARG A 144 -1.33 -12.60 15.02
N GLY A 145 -1.83 -11.63 14.23
CA GLY A 145 -1.69 -10.21 14.57
C GLY A 145 -0.27 -9.68 14.43
N VAL A 146 0.52 -10.27 13.51
CA VAL A 146 1.89 -9.83 13.21
C VAL A 146 1.99 -9.32 11.78
N ARG A 147 2.57 -8.13 11.57
CA ARG A 147 2.86 -7.58 10.25
C ARG A 147 4.35 -7.32 10.09
N ILE A 148 4.93 -7.76 8.98
CA ILE A 148 6.34 -7.54 8.66
C ILE A 148 6.38 -6.61 7.45
N LEU A 149 7.08 -5.48 7.57
CA LEU A 149 7.06 -4.41 6.56
C LEU A 149 8.29 -3.53 6.65
N HIS A 150 8.60 -2.83 5.56
CA HIS A 150 9.45 -1.63 5.61
C HIS A 150 8.59 -0.44 6.10
N PRO A 151 9.02 0.32 7.13
CA PRO A 151 8.16 1.28 7.83
C PRO A 151 8.02 2.62 7.12
N GLU A 152 7.45 2.60 5.92
CA GLU A 152 6.96 3.80 5.26
C GLU A 152 5.69 4.33 5.98
N PRO A 153 5.41 5.64 5.93
CA PRO A 153 4.22 6.26 6.53
C PRO A 153 2.92 5.47 6.35
N LEU A 154 2.61 5.07 5.11
CA LEU A 154 1.35 4.41 4.76
C LEU A 154 1.36 2.92 5.08
N THR A 155 2.49 2.23 4.92
CA THR A 155 2.57 0.78 5.23
C THR A 155 2.41 0.55 6.72
N LEU A 156 3.08 1.36 7.56
CA LEU A 156 2.94 1.31 9.00
C LEU A 156 1.52 1.71 9.43
N LEU A 157 0.92 2.71 8.77
CA LEU A 157 -0.45 3.15 9.06
C LEU A 157 -1.48 2.07 8.76
N SER A 158 -1.35 1.41 7.61
CA SER A 158 -2.21 0.31 7.20
C SER A 158 -2.12 -0.85 8.18
N ALA A 159 -0.90 -1.25 8.56
CA ALA A 159 -0.69 -2.28 9.57
C ALA A 159 -1.30 -1.87 10.92
N ALA A 160 -1.17 -0.61 11.31
CA ALA A 160 -1.74 -0.12 12.56
C ALA A 160 -3.27 -0.18 12.57
N ARG A 161 -3.93 0.21 11.48
CA ARG A 161 -5.38 0.06 11.30
C ARG A 161 -5.84 -1.38 11.35
N GLU A 162 -5.11 -2.28 10.70
CA GLU A 162 -5.43 -3.69 10.63
C GLU A 162 -5.27 -4.41 11.99
N LEU A 163 -4.32 -3.97 12.81
CA LEU A 163 -4.04 -4.58 14.11
C LEU A 163 -4.91 -4.01 15.25
N ALA A 164 -5.35 -2.76 15.14
CA ALA A 164 -6.19 -2.08 16.14
C ALA A 164 -7.68 -2.47 16.02
N THR A 165 -7.97 -3.74 16.29
CA THR A 165 -9.27 -4.37 15.99
C THR A 165 -10.29 -4.33 17.12
N HIS A 166 -10.01 -3.68 18.26
CA HIS A 166 -10.92 -3.74 19.40
C HIS A 166 -12.27 -3.10 19.07
N ASP A 167 -13.38 -3.74 19.40
CA ASP A 167 -14.73 -3.24 19.09
C ASP A 167 -15.05 -1.91 19.78
N HIS A 168 -14.45 -1.68 20.95
CA HIS A 168 -14.68 -0.48 21.76
C HIS A 168 -13.43 0.38 21.84
N ALA A 169 -13.61 1.70 21.76
CA ALA A 169 -12.53 2.64 21.97
C ALA A 169 -12.17 2.72 23.47
N CYS A 170 -10.91 2.51 23.78
CA CYS A 170 -10.25 2.78 25.04
C CYS A 170 -10.43 4.25 25.42
N ALA A 171 -11.01 4.50 26.60
CA ALA A 171 -11.19 5.87 27.08
C ALA A 171 -9.88 6.48 27.59
N ALA A 172 -9.77 7.81 27.58
CA ALA A 172 -8.59 8.53 28.02
C ALA A 172 -8.11 8.13 29.44
N PRO A 173 -8.98 7.93 30.46
CA PRO A 173 -8.54 7.43 31.77
C PRO A 173 -7.93 6.02 31.73
N GLN A 174 -8.43 5.15 30.85
CA GLN A 174 -7.85 3.81 30.66
C GLN A 174 -6.50 3.91 29.95
N ALA A 175 -6.38 4.77 28.94
CA ALA A 175 -5.13 5.03 28.23
C ALA A 175 -4.04 5.60 29.16
N VAL A 176 -4.38 6.46 30.13
CA VAL A 176 -3.42 6.90 31.18
C VAL A 176 -2.86 5.70 31.93
N ARG A 177 -3.71 4.78 32.42
CA ARG A 177 -3.26 3.58 33.14
C ARG A 177 -2.37 2.68 32.29
N ILE A 178 -2.66 2.56 30.98
CA ILE A 178 -1.80 1.83 30.04
C ILE A 178 -0.42 2.48 29.95
N LEU A 179 -0.38 3.81 29.79
CA LEU A 179 0.89 4.54 29.67
C LEU A 179 1.70 4.48 30.96
N GLU A 180 1.05 4.59 32.12
CA GLU A 180 1.71 4.45 33.43
C GLU A 180 2.32 3.05 33.60
N ALA A 181 1.64 2.01 33.13
CA ALA A 181 2.17 0.66 33.14
C ALA A 181 3.39 0.54 32.22
N LEU A 182 3.28 1.01 30.97
CA LEU A 182 4.33 0.91 29.94
C LEU A 182 5.59 1.71 30.31
N HIS A 183 5.38 2.94 30.79
CA HIS A 183 6.45 3.83 31.23
C HIS A 183 5.91 4.87 32.24
N PRO A 184 6.20 4.70 33.54
CA PRO A 184 5.82 5.69 34.55
C PRO A 184 6.33 7.09 34.18
N ASN A 185 5.53 8.12 34.45
CA ASN A 185 5.88 9.52 34.14
C ASN A 185 6.09 9.82 32.65
N SER A 186 5.24 9.27 31.77
CA SER A 186 5.22 9.63 30.33
C SER A 186 4.99 11.13 30.07
N GLY A 187 4.48 11.87 31.07
CA GLY A 187 4.19 13.30 30.97
C GLY A 187 2.91 13.62 30.20
N LEU A 188 2.11 12.60 29.84
CA LEU A 188 0.84 12.75 29.14
C LEU A 188 -0.32 12.79 30.14
N SER A 189 -1.10 13.86 30.10
CA SER A 189 -2.33 14.02 30.87
C SER A 189 -3.54 13.39 30.16
N GLN A 190 -4.65 13.25 30.87
CA GLN A 190 -5.92 12.84 30.25
C GLN A 190 -6.36 13.79 29.13
N ALA A 191 -6.18 15.11 29.30
CA ALA A 191 -6.49 16.10 28.28
C ALA A 191 -5.65 15.93 27.01
N ASP A 192 -4.36 15.58 27.15
CA ASP A 192 -3.50 15.27 26.00
C ASP A 192 -4.02 14.06 25.23
N LEU A 193 -4.52 13.04 25.92
CA LEU A 193 -5.08 11.84 25.28
C LEU A 193 -6.40 12.15 24.58
N VAL A 194 -7.26 12.99 25.17
CA VAL A 194 -8.48 13.45 24.49
C VAL A 194 -8.14 14.20 23.21
N ALA A 195 -7.13 15.08 23.25
CA ALA A 195 -6.65 15.77 22.07
C ALA A 195 -6.11 14.80 21.00
N GLU A 196 -5.52 13.68 21.41
CA GLU A 196 -5.05 12.59 20.54
C GLU A 196 -6.14 11.60 20.12
N GLY A 197 -7.43 11.91 20.35
CA GLY A 197 -8.55 11.14 19.82
C GLY A 197 -9.04 9.99 20.70
N PHE A 198 -8.65 9.94 21.98
CA PHE A 198 -9.25 9.04 22.95
C PHE A 198 -10.55 9.63 23.50
N PRO A 199 -11.66 8.86 23.59
CA PRO A 199 -12.89 9.37 24.19
C PRO A 199 -12.70 9.68 25.69
N GLU A 200 -13.33 10.75 26.17
CA GLU A 200 -13.24 11.17 27.58
C GLU A 200 -13.77 10.12 28.56
N SER A 201 -14.75 9.33 28.14
CA SER A 201 -15.39 8.27 28.94
C SER A 201 -15.72 7.08 28.07
N ALA A 202 -15.70 5.88 28.67
CA ALA A 202 -16.15 4.68 27.97
C ALA A 202 -17.63 4.84 27.60
N PRO A 203 -18.06 4.38 26.41
CA PRO A 203 -19.47 4.40 26.06
C PRO A 203 -20.23 3.62 27.13
N ALA A 204 -21.22 4.27 27.75
CA ALA A 204 -22.15 3.58 28.62
C ALA A 204 -22.81 2.48 27.79
N VAL A 205 -22.51 1.22 28.11
CA VAL A 205 -23.27 0.10 27.56
C VAL A 205 -24.69 0.34 28.03
N ALA A 206 -25.53 0.84 27.13
CA ALA A 206 -26.95 0.98 27.39
C ALA A 206 -27.52 -0.43 27.52
N THR A 207 -27.44 -1.01 28.71
CA THR A 207 -28.35 -2.05 29.17
C THR A 207 -29.73 -1.44 29.39
N THR A 208 -30.25 -0.72 28.40
CA THR A 208 -31.68 -0.46 28.32
C THR A 208 -32.28 -1.76 27.81
N PHE A 209 -32.67 -2.62 28.75
CA PHE A 209 -33.75 -3.57 28.54
C PHE A 209 -34.89 -2.80 27.88
N ILE A 210 -35.04 -2.95 26.56
CA ILE A 210 -36.23 -2.46 25.85
C ILE A 210 -37.38 -3.37 26.30
N PRO A 211 -38.41 -2.86 27.01
CA PRO A 211 -39.62 -3.62 27.22
C PRO A 211 -40.27 -3.83 25.86
N LYS A 212 -40.50 -5.09 25.47
CA LYS A 212 -41.28 -5.45 24.28
C LYS A 212 -42.64 -4.75 24.36
N SER A 213 -42.78 -3.66 23.61
CA SER A 213 -44.09 -3.07 23.31
C SER A 213 -44.67 -3.81 22.11
N ALA A 214 -45.83 -4.41 22.34
CA ALA A 214 -46.56 -5.24 21.41
C ALA A 214 -46.98 -4.45 20.16
N VAL A 215 -46.50 -4.88 18.99
CA VAL A 215 -47.10 -4.54 17.70
C VAL A 215 -48.04 -5.68 17.32
N ALA A 216 -49.31 -5.34 17.14
CA ALA A 216 -50.39 -6.25 16.78
C ALA A 216 -50.19 -6.84 15.37
N PRO A 217 -50.57 -8.12 15.13
CA PRO A 217 -50.34 -8.81 13.87
C PRO A 217 -51.38 -8.41 12.81
N LYS A 218 -50.91 -8.07 11.60
CA LYS A 218 -51.76 -7.88 10.42
C LYS A 218 -52.10 -9.26 9.82
N ALA A 219 -53.40 -9.45 9.61
CA ALA A 219 -54.06 -10.68 9.23
C ALA A 219 -53.60 -11.30 7.89
N ALA A 220 -53.63 -12.63 7.87
CA ALA A 220 -53.42 -13.52 6.74
C ALA A 220 -54.71 -13.71 5.90
N ALA A 221 -54.52 -14.08 4.62
CA ALA A 221 -55.51 -14.73 3.76
C ALA A 221 -54.74 -15.59 2.70
N PRO A 222 -55.36 -16.59 2.03
CA PRO A 222 -55.25 -17.99 2.41
C PRO A 222 -54.49 -18.88 1.41
N ALA A 223 -54.09 -20.05 1.90
CA ALA A 223 -53.44 -21.13 1.18
C ALA A 223 -54.37 -21.88 0.19
N GLN A 224 -53.78 -22.38 -0.90
CA GLN A 224 -54.34 -23.42 -1.77
C GLN A 224 -53.52 -24.73 -1.66
N PRO A 225 -54.14 -25.91 -1.91
CA PRO A 225 -53.67 -27.22 -1.44
C PRO A 225 -52.70 -27.94 -2.39
N PRO A 226 -52.08 -29.07 -1.96
CA PRO A 226 -50.91 -29.65 -2.62
C PRO A 226 -51.28 -30.70 -3.67
N SER A 227 -50.59 -30.69 -4.81
CA SER A 227 -50.55 -31.82 -5.74
C SER A 227 -49.18 -32.49 -5.66
N ALA A 228 -49.17 -33.70 -5.11
CA ALA A 228 -48.04 -34.61 -5.16
C ALA A 228 -47.80 -35.09 -6.60
N GLN A 229 -46.56 -35.04 -7.08
CA GLN A 229 -46.14 -35.98 -8.12
C GLN A 229 -44.68 -36.42 -7.99
N ARG A 230 -44.54 -37.74 -8.03
CA ARG A 230 -43.37 -38.56 -7.78
C ARG A 230 -42.30 -38.45 -8.87
N SER A 231 -41.06 -38.64 -8.43
CA SER A 231 -39.98 -39.40 -9.07
C SER A 231 -39.57 -39.08 -10.51
N ARG A 232 -38.27 -38.80 -10.72
CA ARG A 232 -37.29 -39.81 -11.17
C ARG A 232 -35.91 -39.17 -11.32
N ARG A 233 -34.94 -39.68 -10.55
CA ARG A 233 -33.51 -39.54 -10.84
C ARG A 233 -33.20 -40.32 -12.12
N GLY A 234 -32.45 -39.71 -13.02
CA GLY A 234 -31.82 -40.35 -14.18
C GLY A 234 -30.50 -39.63 -14.50
N PRO A 235 -29.42 -40.36 -14.85
CA PRO A 235 -28.08 -39.80 -14.95
C PRO A 235 -27.88 -39.13 -16.30
N ARG A 236 -27.39 -37.89 -16.32
CA ARG A 236 -27.00 -37.18 -17.56
C ARG A 236 -25.50 -36.89 -17.54
N TRP A 237 -24.71 -37.96 -17.51
CA TRP A 237 -23.26 -37.94 -17.72
C TRP A 237 -22.93 -38.00 -19.22
N LEU A 238 -23.59 -37.14 -20.01
CA LEU A 238 -23.50 -37.14 -21.47
C LEU A 238 -23.37 -35.77 -22.17
N PRO A 239 -23.18 -34.62 -21.48
CA PRO A 239 -22.75 -33.39 -22.16
C PRO A 239 -21.29 -32.97 -21.85
N VAL A 240 -20.45 -33.84 -21.27
CA VAL A 240 -19.02 -33.52 -21.00
C VAL A 240 -18.10 -33.89 -22.17
N ALA A 241 -18.48 -34.87 -22.99
CA ALA A 241 -17.65 -35.32 -24.11
C ALA A 241 -17.66 -34.35 -25.32
N ALA A 242 -18.72 -33.56 -25.50
CA ALA A 242 -18.84 -32.62 -26.63
C ALA A 242 -18.04 -31.31 -26.41
N ALA A 243 -17.93 -30.83 -25.17
CA ALA A 243 -17.20 -29.60 -24.85
C ALA A 243 -15.67 -29.78 -24.95
N ALA A 244 -15.16 -30.96 -24.57
CA ALA A 244 -13.72 -31.26 -24.65
C ALA A 244 -13.21 -31.32 -26.10
N LEU A 245 -14.03 -31.80 -27.04
CA LEU A 245 -13.65 -31.89 -28.45
C LEU A 245 -13.52 -30.51 -29.11
N VAL A 246 -14.40 -29.56 -28.75
CA VAL A 246 -14.36 -28.18 -29.27
C VAL A 246 -13.14 -27.42 -28.76
N VAL A 247 -12.78 -27.58 -27.48
CA VAL A 247 -11.56 -26.98 -26.91
C VAL A 247 -10.30 -27.56 -27.56
N LEU A 248 -10.26 -28.87 -27.82
CA LEU A 248 -9.12 -29.50 -28.47
C LEU A 248 -8.95 -29.02 -29.94
N LEU A 249 -10.05 -28.87 -30.68
CA LEU A 249 -10.02 -28.34 -32.05
C LEU A 249 -9.58 -26.86 -32.10
N LEU A 250 -9.97 -26.05 -31.11
CA LEU A 250 -9.51 -24.66 -30.98
C LEU A 250 -8.00 -24.57 -30.70
N ILE A 251 -7.46 -25.46 -29.86
CA ILE A 251 -6.02 -25.50 -29.56
C ILE A 251 -5.22 -25.92 -30.82
N ILE A 252 -5.70 -26.90 -31.59
CA ILE A 252 -5.04 -27.33 -32.84
C ILE A 252 -5.06 -26.21 -33.90
N GLY A 253 -6.15 -25.43 -33.98
CA GLY A 253 -6.23 -24.27 -34.88
C GLY A 253 -5.22 -23.17 -34.55
N VAL A 254 -4.98 -22.89 -33.27
CA VAL A 254 -3.98 -21.89 -32.82
C VAL A 254 -2.55 -22.35 -33.11
N VAL A 255 -2.25 -23.65 -32.98
CA VAL A 255 -0.91 -24.18 -33.26
C VAL A 255 -0.58 -24.17 -34.76
N LEU A 256 -1.57 -24.37 -35.64
CA LEU A 256 -1.36 -24.34 -37.09
C LEU A 256 -1.34 -22.92 -37.69
N ALA A 257 -1.91 -21.93 -37.00
CA ALA A 257 -1.85 -20.52 -37.42
C ALA A 257 -0.51 -19.83 -37.10
N LEU A 258 0.30 -20.39 -36.18
CA LEU A 258 1.62 -19.87 -35.82
C LEU A 258 2.77 -20.53 -36.61
N GLY A 259 2.47 -21.45 -37.53
CA GLY A 259 3.45 -22.26 -38.26
C GLY A 259 3.81 -21.79 -39.67
N SER A 260 3.33 -20.63 -40.14
CA SER A 260 3.65 -20.14 -41.49
C SER A 260 3.65 -18.61 -41.55
N GLY A 261 4.78 -18.03 -41.14
CA GLY A 261 5.13 -16.65 -41.41
C GLY A 261 6.64 -16.58 -41.59
N ASP A 262 7.09 -16.54 -42.84
CA ASP A 262 8.48 -16.29 -43.22
C ASP A 262 8.99 -15.04 -42.50
N SER A 263 9.81 -15.25 -41.47
CA SER A 263 10.52 -14.17 -40.80
C SER A 263 11.81 -13.94 -41.57
N ALA A 264 11.77 -12.98 -42.50
CA ALA A 264 12.97 -12.35 -42.98
C ALA A 264 13.65 -11.68 -41.77
N SER A 265 14.83 -12.19 -41.40
CA SER A 265 15.68 -11.63 -40.35
C SER A 265 16.02 -10.18 -40.69
N GLN A 266 15.38 -9.23 -40.00
CA GLN A 266 15.72 -7.83 -40.09
C GLN A 266 16.76 -7.53 -39.01
N GLU A 267 17.99 -7.31 -39.46
CA GLU A 267 19.14 -6.89 -38.65
C GLU A 267 18.84 -5.55 -37.94
N PRO A 268 19.27 -5.31 -36.69
CA PRO A 268 18.98 -4.08 -35.97
C PRO A 268 19.67 -2.89 -36.65
N GLN A 269 18.91 -1.99 -37.27
CA GLN A 269 19.42 -0.70 -37.74
C GLN A 269 19.62 0.25 -36.54
N PRO A 270 20.72 1.04 -36.51
CA PRO A 270 20.91 2.05 -35.48
C PRO A 270 19.83 3.14 -35.56
N GLU A 271 19.10 3.33 -34.44
CA GLU A 271 18.05 4.33 -34.29
C GLU A 271 18.58 5.74 -34.56
N ARG A 272 17.97 6.43 -35.53
CA ARG A 272 18.17 7.86 -35.76
C ARG A 272 17.42 8.63 -34.66
N PRO A 273 18.03 9.60 -33.96
CA PRO A 273 17.34 10.35 -32.89
C PRO A 273 16.07 11.04 -33.45
N ALA A 274 14.95 10.89 -32.76
CA ALA A 274 13.71 11.58 -33.11
C ALA A 274 13.91 13.10 -33.01
N ALA A 275 13.41 13.86 -33.99
CA ALA A 275 13.48 15.32 -33.96
C ALA A 275 12.64 15.87 -32.78
N PRO A 276 13.09 16.93 -32.08
CA PRO A 276 12.33 17.52 -30.99
C PRO A 276 10.99 18.10 -31.47
N VAL A 277 9.92 17.88 -30.69
CA VAL A 277 8.59 18.47 -30.91
C VAL A 277 8.45 19.70 -30.03
N GLY A 278 8.15 20.86 -30.62
CA GLY A 278 7.91 22.10 -29.90
C GLY A 278 6.45 22.24 -29.47
N VAL A 279 6.19 22.50 -28.18
CA VAL A 279 4.87 22.86 -27.64
C VAL A 279 5.03 24.11 -26.78
N ASP A 280 4.43 25.22 -27.21
CA ASP A 280 4.42 26.52 -26.50
C ASP A 280 5.80 26.94 -25.96
N GLY A 281 6.84 26.83 -26.79
CA GLY A 281 8.20 27.23 -26.43
C GLY A 281 9.03 26.18 -25.68
N VAL A 282 8.48 24.99 -25.39
CA VAL A 282 9.24 23.85 -24.84
C VAL A 282 9.49 22.81 -25.90
N ALA A 283 10.74 22.41 -26.06
CA ALA A 283 11.14 21.33 -26.97
C ALA A 283 11.18 19.99 -26.25
N PHE A 284 10.45 18.99 -26.77
CA PHE A 284 10.36 17.64 -26.25
C PHE A 284 11.05 16.65 -27.20
N THR A 285 12.06 15.94 -26.72
CA THR A 285 12.77 14.90 -27.49
C THR A 285 12.37 13.53 -26.98
N ALA A 286 11.80 12.68 -27.84
CA ALA A 286 11.33 11.36 -27.44
C ALA A 286 12.50 10.40 -27.16
N HIS A 287 12.37 9.59 -26.10
CA HIS A 287 13.39 8.64 -25.65
C HIS A 287 12.88 7.20 -25.48
N GLY A 288 11.64 6.92 -25.92
CA GLY A 288 11.06 5.59 -25.92
C GLY A 288 9.59 5.62 -25.52
N ALA A 289 8.86 4.57 -25.94
CA ALA A 289 7.47 4.35 -25.58
C ALA A 289 7.20 2.85 -25.40
N ALA A 290 6.19 2.52 -24.61
CA ALA A 290 5.67 1.17 -24.48
C ALA A 290 4.16 1.19 -24.26
N SER A 291 3.47 0.19 -24.81
CA SER A 291 2.03 -0.03 -24.64
C SER A 291 1.76 -1.41 -24.02
N GLY A 292 0.60 -1.56 -23.37
CA GLY A 292 0.17 -2.84 -22.85
C GLY A 292 -1.21 -2.81 -22.18
N PRO A 293 -1.86 -3.97 -21.97
CA PRO A 293 -3.20 -4.04 -21.40
C PRO A 293 -3.23 -3.98 -19.86
N ASP A 294 -2.09 -4.20 -19.18
CA ASP A 294 -2.04 -4.34 -17.72
C ASP A 294 -1.69 -3.01 -17.03
N CYS A 295 -2.66 -2.08 -16.98
CA CYS A 295 -2.42 -0.75 -16.39
C CYS A 295 -2.08 -0.81 -14.89
N ALA A 296 -2.66 -1.76 -14.15
CA ALA A 296 -2.41 -1.90 -12.72
C ALA A 296 -0.94 -2.29 -12.44
N ALA A 297 -0.33 -3.11 -13.31
CA ALA A 297 1.06 -3.51 -13.15
C ALA A 297 2.06 -2.34 -13.28
N VAL A 298 1.74 -1.35 -14.10
CA VAL A 298 2.62 -0.19 -14.38
C VAL A 298 2.23 1.08 -13.62
N THR A 299 1.31 0.98 -12.66
CA THR A 299 0.89 2.09 -11.79
C THR A 299 1.27 1.84 -10.33
N TYR A 300 1.03 2.82 -9.47
CA TYR A 300 1.24 2.71 -8.03
C TYR A 300 0.22 3.57 -7.26
N GLY A 301 0.20 3.44 -5.93
CA GLY A 301 -0.73 4.15 -5.06
C GLY A 301 -2.19 3.74 -5.25
N ASP A 302 -3.10 4.65 -4.94
CA ASP A 302 -4.55 4.49 -5.09
C ASP A 302 -4.99 4.42 -6.55
N VAL A 303 -4.25 5.05 -7.48
CA VAL A 303 -4.43 4.88 -8.93
C VAL A 303 -4.35 3.40 -9.32
N LYS A 304 -3.33 2.69 -8.81
CA LYS A 304 -3.20 1.24 -9.01
C LYS A 304 -4.36 0.49 -8.38
N ALA A 305 -4.67 0.77 -7.10
CA ALA A 305 -5.74 0.07 -6.40
C ALA A 305 -7.11 0.25 -7.09
N TRP A 306 -7.35 1.43 -7.67
CA TRP A 306 -8.54 1.71 -8.45
C TRP A 306 -8.54 0.93 -9.77
N LEU A 307 -7.41 0.87 -10.48
CA LEU A 307 -7.28 0.11 -11.74
C LEU A 307 -7.43 -1.40 -11.54
N GLU A 308 -6.97 -1.96 -10.41
CA GLU A 308 -7.18 -3.38 -10.08
C GLU A 308 -8.67 -3.74 -9.92
N ARG A 309 -9.52 -2.77 -9.54
CA ARG A 309 -10.96 -2.98 -9.35
C ARG A 309 -11.78 -2.70 -10.60
N ASN A 310 -11.39 -1.68 -11.37
CA ASN A 310 -12.20 -1.16 -12.47
C ASN A 310 -11.66 -1.57 -13.85
N GLY A 311 -10.40 -2.04 -13.91
CA GLY A 311 -9.72 -2.38 -15.16
C GLY A 311 -9.38 -1.16 -16.00
N CYS A 312 -8.70 -1.42 -17.11
CA CYS A 312 -8.48 -0.51 -18.22
C CYS A 312 -8.38 -1.35 -19.50
N ASP A 313 -8.47 -0.71 -20.66
CA ASP A 313 -8.27 -1.42 -21.93
C ASP A 313 -6.79 -1.46 -22.32
N GLU A 314 -6.10 -0.33 -22.11
CA GLU A 314 -4.73 -0.13 -22.54
C GLU A 314 -4.07 1.01 -21.77
N VAL A 315 -2.77 0.89 -21.53
CA VAL A 315 -1.90 2.00 -21.13
C VAL A 315 -0.80 2.17 -22.15
N VAL A 316 -0.54 3.42 -22.55
CA VAL A 316 0.62 3.82 -23.32
C VAL A 316 1.48 4.74 -22.46
N ARG A 317 2.80 4.51 -22.39
CA ARG A 317 3.76 5.31 -21.62
C ARG A 317 4.89 5.75 -22.53
N ALA A 318 5.32 7.00 -22.45
CA ALA A 318 6.42 7.54 -23.25
C ALA A 318 7.31 8.50 -22.47
N ARG A 319 8.62 8.45 -22.76
CA ARG A 319 9.67 9.28 -22.18
C ARG A 319 10.02 10.43 -23.11
N TYR A 320 10.20 11.62 -22.54
CA TYR A 320 10.70 12.78 -23.24
C TYR A 320 11.74 13.53 -22.41
N ALA A 321 12.81 14.00 -23.04
CA ALA A 321 13.61 15.09 -22.49
C ALA A 321 13.00 16.42 -22.92
N ALA A 322 12.69 17.29 -21.97
CA ALA A 322 12.17 18.63 -22.20
C ALA A 322 13.27 19.66 -21.96
N THR A 323 13.32 20.68 -22.83
CA THR A 323 14.19 21.85 -22.62
C THR A 323 13.35 23.12 -22.56
N ALA A 324 13.46 23.86 -21.46
CA ALA A 324 12.80 25.14 -21.24
C ALA A 324 13.81 26.10 -20.60
N ASP A 325 14.01 27.28 -21.20
CA ASP A 325 14.95 28.31 -20.71
C ASP A 325 16.36 27.79 -20.38
N GLY A 326 16.85 26.86 -21.20
CA GLY A 326 18.18 26.24 -21.05
C GLY A 326 18.27 25.17 -19.96
N ARG A 327 17.17 24.84 -19.27
CA ARG A 327 17.10 23.79 -18.25
C ARG A 327 16.51 22.52 -18.83
N GLN A 328 17.01 21.37 -18.38
CA GLN A 328 16.59 20.06 -18.86
C GLN A 328 15.75 19.30 -17.83
N ALA A 329 14.60 18.80 -18.27
CA ALA A 329 13.71 17.98 -17.47
C ALA A 329 13.46 16.62 -18.14
N ALA A 330 13.31 15.57 -17.34
CA ALA A 330 12.77 14.30 -17.76
C ALA A 330 11.24 14.33 -17.59
N VAL A 331 10.53 13.90 -18.61
CA VAL A 331 9.07 13.90 -18.66
C VAL A 331 8.57 12.52 -19.01
N LEU A 332 7.64 12.00 -18.21
CA LEU A 332 6.90 10.79 -18.48
C LEU A 332 5.46 11.17 -18.81
N VAL A 333 4.99 10.80 -20.00
CA VAL A 333 3.59 10.96 -20.40
C VAL A 333 2.96 9.59 -20.51
N SER A 334 1.83 9.41 -19.83
CA SER A 334 1.08 8.15 -19.83
C SER A 334 -0.37 8.40 -20.25
N VAL A 335 -0.94 7.49 -21.03
CA VAL A 335 -2.32 7.55 -21.51
C VAL A 335 -3.01 6.24 -21.12
N LEU A 336 -3.98 6.31 -20.22
CA LEU A 336 -4.81 5.17 -19.83
C LEU A 336 -6.14 5.26 -20.58
N ARG A 337 -6.49 4.20 -21.32
CA ARG A 337 -7.70 4.11 -22.14
C ARG A 337 -8.72 3.20 -21.47
N PHE A 338 -9.99 3.59 -21.55
CA PHE A 338 -11.11 2.87 -20.93
C PHE A 338 -12.24 2.66 -21.93
N ALA A 339 -13.06 1.63 -21.70
CA ALA A 339 -14.22 1.38 -22.53
C ALA A 339 -15.25 2.53 -22.45
N ALA A 340 -15.33 3.23 -21.32
CA ALA A 340 -16.28 4.32 -21.07
C ALA A 340 -15.61 5.57 -20.51
N SER A 341 -16.09 6.75 -20.92
CA SER A 341 -15.60 8.05 -20.44
C SER A 341 -15.92 8.32 -18.96
N ALA A 342 -16.99 7.73 -18.43
CA ALA A 342 -17.32 7.83 -17.00
C ALA A 342 -16.20 7.23 -16.13
N THR A 343 -15.70 6.05 -16.52
CA THR A 343 -14.58 5.34 -15.87
C THR A 343 -13.30 6.17 -15.91
N ALA A 344 -13.00 6.81 -17.05
CA ALA A 344 -11.88 7.75 -17.15
C ALA A 344 -12.03 8.96 -16.21
N THR A 345 -13.25 9.49 -16.08
CA THR A 345 -13.53 10.63 -15.18
C THR A 345 -13.33 10.25 -13.71
N GLU A 346 -13.79 9.07 -13.31
CA GLU A 346 -13.60 8.55 -11.96
C GLU A 346 -12.12 8.34 -11.63
N LEU A 347 -11.34 7.74 -12.54
CA LEU A 347 -9.90 7.60 -12.30
C LEU A 347 -9.20 8.95 -12.20
N ARG A 348 -9.58 9.92 -13.05
CA ARG A 348 -8.98 11.25 -13.00
C ARG A 348 -9.20 11.90 -11.64
N ALA A 349 -10.40 11.78 -11.06
CA ALA A 349 -10.68 12.29 -9.72
C ALA A 349 -9.76 11.65 -8.67
N VAL A 350 -9.52 10.33 -8.76
CA VAL A 350 -8.56 9.63 -7.89
C VAL A 350 -7.14 10.18 -8.09
N ALA A 351 -6.69 10.32 -9.34
CA ALA A 351 -5.34 10.78 -9.65
C ALA A 351 -5.07 12.26 -9.30
N GLU A 352 -6.10 13.09 -9.18
CA GLU A 352 -5.97 14.50 -8.79
C GLU A 352 -5.85 14.70 -7.27
N GLU A 353 -6.21 13.70 -6.46
CA GLU A 353 -6.02 13.76 -5.02
C GLU A 353 -4.51 13.66 -4.66
N PRO A 354 -4.00 14.53 -3.77
CA PRO A 354 -2.58 14.48 -3.40
C PRO A 354 -2.17 13.14 -2.79
N GLY A 355 -1.12 12.53 -3.33
CA GLY A 355 -0.52 11.31 -2.79
C GLY A 355 -1.20 10.00 -3.22
N THR A 356 -2.16 10.02 -4.15
CA THR A 356 -2.85 8.83 -4.67
C THR A 356 -2.03 8.03 -5.70
N GLY A 357 -0.81 8.45 -5.99
CA GLY A 357 0.12 7.74 -6.87
C GLY A 357 0.01 8.14 -8.33
N GLY A 358 0.53 7.29 -9.22
CA GLY A 358 0.70 7.64 -10.62
C GLY A 358 1.11 6.46 -11.48
N VAL A 359 1.75 6.78 -12.62
CA VAL A 359 2.23 5.79 -13.59
C VAL A 359 3.74 5.70 -13.50
N ARG A 360 4.27 4.48 -13.43
CA ARG A 360 5.71 4.23 -13.35
C ARG A 360 6.37 4.51 -14.69
N ASP A 361 7.64 4.89 -14.65
CA ASP A 361 8.47 5.00 -15.84
C ASP A 361 8.67 3.63 -16.52
N LEU A 362 9.14 3.66 -17.78
CA LEU A 362 9.52 2.47 -18.54
C LEU A 362 10.67 1.73 -17.85
N ASP A 363 10.81 0.43 -18.13
CA ASP A 363 12.00 -0.31 -17.73
C ASP A 363 13.19 0.08 -18.61
N GLY A 364 14.40 -0.09 -18.08
CA GLY A 364 15.64 0.24 -18.79
C GLY A 364 16.16 1.67 -18.55
N ALA A 365 17.44 1.88 -18.86
CA ALA A 365 18.14 3.12 -18.57
C ALA A 365 17.63 4.29 -19.43
N TRP A 366 17.69 5.50 -18.87
CA TRP A 366 17.53 6.70 -19.68
C TRP A 366 18.77 6.92 -20.56
N PRO A 367 18.60 7.50 -21.76
CA PRO A 367 19.73 7.85 -22.62
C PRO A 367 20.75 8.73 -21.89
N GLY A 368 22.03 8.55 -22.23
CA GLY A 368 23.13 9.30 -21.61
C GLY A 368 23.52 8.83 -20.21
N GLY A 369 23.03 7.66 -19.76
CA GLY A 369 23.36 7.12 -18.43
C GLY A 369 22.65 7.86 -17.29
N LEU A 370 21.65 8.68 -17.62
CA LEU A 370 20.81 9.36 -16.64
C LEU A 370 19.90 8.35 -15.93
N ALA A 371 19.51 8.68 -14.71
CA ALA A 371 18.58 7.88 -13.91
C ALA A 371 17.65 8.82 -13.12
N PRO A 372 16.78 9.59 -13.81
CA PRO A 372 15.82 10.46 -13.12
C PRO A 372 14.90 9.65 -12.22
N THR A 373 14.67 10.14 -11.00
CA THR A 373 13.68 9.59 -10.08
C THR A 373 12.43 10.46 -10.10
N PHE A 374 11.26 9.85 -10.27
CA PHE A 374 9.98 10.57 -10.38
C PHE A 374 9.25 10.73 -9.04
N ASP A 375 9.89 10.40 -7.91
CA ASP A 375 9.27 10.42 -6.57
C ASP A 375 8.83 11.83 -6.12
N SER A 376 9.47 12.87 -6.66
CA SER A 376 9.15 14.29 -6.44
C SER A 376 8.76 15.00 -7.75
N ALA A 377 8.10 14.30 -8.67
CA ALA A 377 7.68 14.87 -9.94
C ALA A 377 6.57 15.90 -9.77
N ALA A 378 6.65 16.99 -10.53
CA ALA A 378 5.46 17.78 -10.81
C ALA A 378 4.50 16.91 -11.61
N PHE A 379 3.24 16.89 -11.19
CA PHE A 379 2.25 15.93 -11.65
C PHE A 379 1.01 16.67 -12.12
N VAL A 380 0.56 16.38 -13.34
CA VAL A 380 -0.70 16.90 -13.87
C VAL A 380 -1.45 15.82 -14.63
N THR A 381 -2.77 15.88 -14.56
CA THR A 381 -3.66 14.99 -15.29
C THR A 381 -4.45 15.75 -16.35
N GLY A 382 -4.75 15.06 -17.44
CA GLY A 382 -5.60 15.52 -18.52
C GLY A 382 -6.66 14.46 -18.83
N HIS A 383 -7.69 14.87 -19.55
CA HIS A 383 -8.75 13.98 -19.99
C HIS A 383 -9.06 14.22 -21.45
N GLU A 384 -9.15 13.14 -22.22
CA GLU A 384 -9.48 13.19 -23.65
C GLU A 384 -10.39 12.01 -24.00
N GLY A 385 -11.67 12.29 -24.29
CA GLY A 385 -12.65 11.26 -24.65
C GLY A 385 -12.87 10.23 -23.54
N ASN A 386 -12.38 9.01 -23.75
CA ASN A 386 -12.42 7.88 -22.82
C ASN A 386 -11.05 7.59 -22.19
N SER A 387 -10.14 8.57 -22.20
CA SER A 387 -8.77 8.39 -21.77
C SER A 387 -8.36 9.41 -20.70
N VAL A 388 -7.51 8.97 -19.78
CA VAL A 388 -6.81 9.83 -18.81
C VAL A 388 -5.36 9.95 -19.23
N LYS A 389 -4.89 11.18 -19.42
CA LYS A 389 -3.47 11.48 -19.61
C LYS A 389 -2.84 11.88 -18.28
N VAL A 390 -1.63 11.41 -18.02
CA VAL A 390 -0.85 11.75 -16.83
C VAL A 390 0.52 12.21 -17.31
N ALA A 391 0.95 13.40 -16.90
CA ALA A 391 2.28 13.90 -17.16
C ALA A 391 3.03 14.12 -15.84
N GLN A 392 4.24 13.57 -15.77
CA GLN A 392 5.15 13.71 -14.64
C GLN A 392 6.46 14.33 -15.13
N ALA A 393 6.93 15.38 -14.47
CA ALA A 393 8.16 16.07 -14.85
C ALA A 393 9.13 16.24 -13.66
N VAL A 394 10.41 15.97 -13.89
CA VAL A 394 11.51 16.16 -12.93
C VAL A 394 12.71 16.81 -13.59
N TRP A 395 13.47 17.61 -12.84
CA TRP A 395 14.76 18.11 -13.28
C TRP A 395 15.78 16.99 -13.42
N LEU A 396 16.61 17.09 -14.46
CA LEU A 396 17.70 16.13 -14.71
C LEU A 396 18.99 16.49 -13.96
N ASP A 397 19.18 17.76 -13.64
CA ASP A 397 20.43 18.34 -13.14
C ASP A 397 20.37 18.76 -11.67
N LYS A 398 19.19 18.69 -11.04
CA LYS A 398 18.98 19.07 -9.65
C LYS A 398 17.79 18.33 -9.02
N PRO A 399 17.64 18.36 -7.68
CA PRO A 399 16.44 17.86 -7.03
C PRO A 399 15.17 18.56 -7.53
N SER A 400 14.08 17.80 -7.60
CA SER A 400 12.75 18.30 -8.01
C SER A 400 11.87 18.58 -6.81
N ASP A 401 10.99 19.57 -6.95
CA ASP A 401 9.89 19.87 -6.05
C ASP A 401 8.57 19.69 -6.84
N PRO A 402 7.60 18.90 -6.36
CA PRO A 402 6.32 18.71 -7.05
C PRO A 402 5.54 20.01 -7.28
N ALA A 403 5.79 21.04 -6.47
CA ALA A 403 5.15 22.35 -6.57
C ALA A 403 5.96 23.38 -7.39
N ASP A 404 7.08 22.98 -8.01
CA ASP A 404 7.88 23.86 -8.87
C ASP A 404 7.03 24.32 -10.08
N PRO A 405 6.73 25.63 -10.22
CA PRO A 405 5.87 26.14 -11.27
C PRO A 405 6.42 25.90 -12.68
N ASP A 406 7.75 25.82 -12.85
CA ASP A 406 8.37 25.54 -14.14
C ASP A 406 8.13 24.08 -14.55
N LEU A 407 8.26 23.12 -13.63
CA LEU A 407 7.99 21.70 -13.88
C LEU A 407 6.50 21.45 -14.11
N LEU A 408 5.62 22.12 -13.35
CA LEU A 408 4.18 22.07 -13.58
C LEU A 408 3.83 22.57 -14.99
N GLY A 409 4.40 23.71 -15.40
CA GLY A 409 4.21 24.23 -16.76
C GLY A 409 4.73 23.29 -17.85
N ILE A 410 5.87 22.62 -17.63
CA ILE A 410 6.39 21.60 -18.55
C ILE A 410 5.43 20.42 -18.65
N ALA A 411 4.95 19.90 -17.52
CA ALA A 411 4.03 18.77 -17.47
C ALA A 411 2.67 19.10 -18.14
N GLU A 412 2.13 20.31 -17.92
CA GLU A 412 0.90 20.78 -18.57
C GLU A 412 1.03 20.83 -20.09
N ARG A 413 2.14 21.35 -20.61
CA ARG A 413 2.42 21.35 -22.06
C ARG A 413 2.57 19.92 -22.59
N ALA A 414 3.18 19.03 -21.81
CA ALA A 414 3.38 17.63 -22.19
C ALA A 414 2.05 16.86 -22.37
N LEU A 415 0.95 17.25 -21.71
CA LEU A 415 -0.38 16.65 -21.94
C LEU A 415 -0.87 16.80 -23.40
N ARG A 416 -0.32 17.77 -24.15
CA ARG A 416 -0.66 18.02 -25.55
C ARG A 416 0.16 17.18 -26.54
N LEU A 417 1.14 16.43 -26.06
CA LEU A 417 1.91 15.53 -26.91
C LEU A 417 1.01 14.40 -27.41
N ALA A 418 1.16 14.06 -28.69
CA ALA A 418 0.61 12.84 -29.25
C ALA A 418 1.49 11.68 -28.80
N VAL A 419 0.94 10.78 -27.99
CA VAL A 419 1.63 9.58 -27.51
C VAL A 419 1.11 8.38 -28.29
N THR A 420 1.98 7.79 -29.08
CA THR A 420 1.75 6.53 -29.80
C THR A 420 2.75 5.50 -29.28
N GLY A 421 2.29 4.29 -28.98
CA GLY A 421 3.13 3.19 -28.53
C GLY A 421 2.73 1.88 -29.17
#